data_AF-A0A7J2MUD1-F1
#
_entry.id   AF-A0A7J2MUD1-F1
#
_cell.length_a   1.000
_cell.length_b   1.000
_cell.length_c   1.000
_cell.angle_alpha   90.00
_cell.angle_beta   90.00
_cell.angle_gamma   90.00
#
_symmetry.space_group_name_H-M   'P 1'
#
loop_
_entity.id
_entity.type
_entity.pdbx_description
1 polymer ?
#
loop_
_entity_poly.entity_id
_entity_poly.type
_entity_poly.pdbx_seq_one_letter_code
_entity_poly.pdbx_strand_id
1 'polypeptide(L)'
;MRPQPKEEYAIVLDFLPGGKPLSKIYIPIAQVLGEDYFTLLEVVPRRGVSLNPGDRVYIGSEKRDHIHHIVGKIRYDELTQNAKLELENVIEKLVSQNEKKFVDFFNNARPLTTRLHQLELLPGIGKKHMWKIIEEREKKPFENFEDLKK
;
A
#
# COMPACT_ATOMS: atom_id res chain seq x y z
N MET A 1 18.15 -9.74 13.85
CA MET A 1 16.80 -9.52 13.30
C MET A 1 16.88 -8.28 12.41
N ARG A 2 16.60 -8.38 11.10
CA ARG A 2 16.57 -7.17 10.24
C ARG A 2 15.45 -6.26 10.75
N PRO A 3 15.67 -4.94 10.90
CA PRO A 3 14.58 -4.05 11.27
C PRO A 3 13.48 -4.20 10.23
N GLN A 4 12.26 -4.51 10.69
CA GLN A 4 11.12 -4.55 9.80
C GLN A 4 10.91 -3.15 9.22
N PRO A 5 10.67 -3.02 7.91
CA PRO A 5 10.33 -1.73 7.32
C PRO A 5 9.17 -1.11 8.10
N LYS A 6 9.34 0.15 8.51
CA LYS A 6 8.35 0.92 9.24
C LYS A 6 7.70 1.89 8.26
N GLU A 7 6.40 2.01 8.37
CA GLU A 7 5.63 3.06 7.68
C GLU A 7 5.79 4.37 8.47
N GLU A 8 6.08 5.48 7.78
CA GLU A 8 6.06 6.81 8.40
C GLU A 8 4.69 7.48 8.26
N TYR A 9 4.03 7.26 7.13
CA TYR A 9 2.72 7.79 6.81
C TYR A 9 1.80 6.66 6.36
N ALA A 10 0.51 6.88 6.58
CA ALA A 10 -0.54 5.99 6.12
C ALA A 10 -1.75 6.80 5.64
N ILE A 11 -2.52 6.20 4.74
CA ILE A 11 -3.78 6.74 4.24
C ILE A 11 -4.93 6.06 4.97
N VAL A 12 -5.88 6.84 5.47
CA VAL A 12 -7.09 6.32 6.13
C VAL A 12 -7.99 5.63 5.11
N LEU A 13 -8.36 4.39 5.38
CA LEU A 13 -9.31 3.61 4.57
C LEU A 13 -10.73 3.72 5.13
N ASP A 14 -10.86 3.65 6.45
CA ASP A 14 -12.15 3.75 7.15
C ASP A 14 -11.93 4.21 8.59
N PHE A 15 -12.91 4.94 9.13
CA PHE A 15 -12.90 5.41 10.51
C PHE A 15 -14.17 4.95 11.22
N LEU A 16 -14.00 4.28 12.36
CA LEU A 16 -15.06 3.75 13.20
C LEU A 16 -15.08 4.50 14.54
N PRO A 17 -15.88 5.57 14.67
CA PRO A 17 -15.96 6.35 15.92
C PRO A 17 -16.40 5.51 17.12
N GLY A 18 -17.27 4.51 16.89
CA GLY A 18 -17.76 3.58 17.92
C GLY A 18 -16.83 2.39 18.18
N GLY A 19 -15.73 2.26 17.44
CA GLY A 19 -14.86 1.09 17.50
C GLY A 19 -15.36 -0.12 16.69
N LYS A 20 -14.72 -1.28 16.91
CA LYS A 20 -15.08 -2.51 16.20
C LYS A 20 -16.51 -2.95 16.53
N PRO A 21 -17.30 -3.36 15.52
CA PRO A 21 -18.54 -4.10 15.76
C PRO A 21 -18.26 -5.30 16.66
N LEU A 22 -19.15 -5.57 17.62
CA LEU A 22 -19.06 -6.69 18.59
C LEU A 22 -17.97 -6.56 19.67
N SER A 23 -17.15 -5.51 19.66
CA SER A 23 -16.27 -5.21 20.79
C SER A 23 -17.10 -4.68 21.97
N LYS A 24 -16.84 -5.18 23.18
CA LYS A 24 -17.40 -4.61 24.42
C LYS A 24 -16.79 -3.26 24.78
N ILE A 25 -15.71 -2.88 24.10
CA ILE A 25 -14.94 -1.67 24.34
C ILE A 25 -15.15 -0.71 23.18
N TYR A 26 -15.72 0.47 23.49
CA TYR A 26 -15.96 1.55 22.55
C TYR A 26 -14.73 2.47 22.44
N ILE A 27 -13.73 2.03 21.69
CA ILE A 27 -12.54 2.84 21.37
C ILE A 27 -12.61 3.21 19.89
N PRO A 28 -12.56 4.50 19.53
CA PRO A 28 -12.45 4.91 18.13
C PRO A 28 -11.23 4.26 17.47
N ILE A 29 -11.42 3.66 16.32
CA ILE A 29 -10.32 3.09 15.52
C ILE A 29 -10.42 3.57 14.08
N ALA A 30 -9.29 3.62 13.40
CA ALA A 30 -9.22 3.74 11.95
C ALA A 30 -8.43 2.58 11.37
N GLN A 31 -8.87 2.09 10.22
CA GLN A 31 -8.10 1.19 9.38
C GLN A 31 -7.36 2.02 8.36
N VAL A 32 -6.05 1.79 8.23
CA VAL A 32 -5.17 2.60 7.39
C VAL A 32 -4.25 1.73 6.55
N LEU A 33 -3.84 2.24 5.39
CA LEU A 33 -2.86 1.64 4.49
C LEU A 33 -1.56 2.44 4.55
N GLY A 34 -0.46 1.78 4.92
CA GLY A 34 0.87 2.39 4.87
C GLY A 34 1.27 2.83 3.47
N GLU A 35 1.90 4.00 3.36
CA GLU A 35 2.22 4.64 2.09
C GLU A 35 3.37 3.94 1.34
N ASP A 36 4.34 3.36 2.05
CA ASP A 36 5.57 2.87 1.44
C ASP A 36 5.56 1.36 1.17
N TYR A 37 5.05 0.60 2.13
CA TYR A 37 5.05 -0.88 2.09
C TYR A 37 3.64 -1.47 2.01
N PHE A 38 2.61 -0.64 1.84
CA PHE A 38 1.22 -1.07 1.74
C PHE A 38 0.80 -1.92 2.96
N THR A 39 1.35 -1.61 4.13
CA THR A 39 1.03 -2.33 5.36
C THR A 39 -0.37 -1.94 5.84
N LEU A 40 -1.28 -2.92 5.95
CA LEU A 40 -2.57 -2.70 6.58
C LEU A 40 -2.41 -2.63 8.10
N LEU A 41 -2.90 -1.53 8.67
CA LEU A 41 -2.77 -1.23 10.10
C LEU A 41 -4.11 -0.81 10.68
N GLU A 42 -4.26 -1.08 11.97
CA GLU A 42 -5.31 -0.48 12.78
C GLU A 42 -4.68 0.51 13.75
N VAL A 43 -5.26 1.70 13.84
CA VAL A 43 -4.76 2.80 14.66
C VAL A 43 -5.86 3.42 15.49
N VAL A 44 -5.49 3.98 16.65
CA VAL A 44 -6.41 4.75 17.49
C VAL A 44 -6.07 6.23 17.31
N PRO A 45 -7.03 7.07 16.86
CA PRO A 45 -6.83 8.52 16.79
C PRO A 45 -6.73 9.13 18.19
N ARG A 46 -6.19 10.35 18.28
CA ARG A 46 -6.25 11.13 19.52
C ARG A 46 -7.69 11.51 19.85
N ARG A 47 -7.93 11.80 21.13
CA ARG A 47 -9.25 12.25 21.61
C ARG A 47 -9.68 13.51 20.85
N GLY A 48 -10.91 13.50 20.34
CA GLY A 48 -11.50 14.61 19.59
C GLY A 48 -11.07 14.69 18.12
N VAL A 49 -10.14 13.84 17.66
CA VAL A 49 -9.77 13.77 16.25
C VAL A 49 -10.77 12.87 15.51
N SER A 50 -11.38 13.42 14.46
CA SER A 50 -12.11 12.66 13.46
C SER A 50 -11.22 12.49 12.23
N LEU A 51 -11.28 11.31 11.62
CA LEU A 51 -10.55 10.99 10.40
C LEU A 51 -11.53 10.70 9.28
N ASN A 52 -11.16 11.03 8.05
CA ASN A 52 -11.93 10.72 6.85
C ASN A 52 -11.15 9.75 5.96
N PRO A 53 -11.85 8.88 5.20
CA PRO A 53 -11.22 8.11 4.12
C PRO A 53 -10.41 9.01 3.18
N GLY A 54 -9.20 8.59 2.83
CA GLY A 54 -8.25 9.34 2.01
C GLY A 54 -7.34 10.31 2.78
N ASP A 55 -7.57 10.54 4.08
CA ASP A 55 -6.69 11.39 4.90
C ASP A 55 -5.30 10.77 5.02
N ARG A 56 -4.25 11.58 4.79
CA ARG A 56 -2.86 11.19 5.03
C ARG A 56 -2.47 11.51 6.46
N VAL A 57 -2.17 10.48 7.24
CA VAL A 57 -1.83 10.60 8.67
C VAL A 57 -0.39 10.15 8.94
N TYR A 58 0.30 10.85 9.83
CA TYR A 58 1.62 10.46 10.31
C TYR A 58 1.51 9.37 11.39
N ILE A 59 2.20 8.26 11.18
CA ILE A 59 2.27 7.10 12.09
C ILE A 59 3.70 6.73 12.49
N GLY A 60 4.69 7.54 12.10
CA GLY A 60 6.10 7.33 12.42
C GLY A 60 6.43 7.44 13.91
N SER A 61 7.71 7.44 14.25
CA SER A 61 8.17 7.36 15.65
C SER A 61 8.16 8.71 16.39
N GLU A 62 8.10 9.81 15.65
CA GLU A 62 8.05 11.16 16.22
C GLU A 62 6.66 11.51 16.76
N LYS A 63 6.50 12.75 17.21
CA LYS A 63 5.21 13.28 17.67
C LYS A 63 4.15 13.17 16.56
N ARG A 64 3.08 12.43 16.87
CA ARG A 64 1.90 12.25 16.00
C ARG A 64 0.80 13.22 16.41
N ASP A 65 0.29 14.01 15.47
CA ASP A 65 -0.79 14.98 15.74
C ASP A 65 -2.17 14.31 15.77
N HIS A 66 -2.44 13.41 14.83
CA HIS A 66 -3.75 12.78 14.67
C HIS A 66 -3.88 11.42 15.36
N ILE A 67 -2.78 10.66 15.42
CA ILE A 67 -2.77 9.27 15.87
C ILE A 67 -2.22 9.17 17.30
N HIS A 68 -2.94 8.51 18.19
CA HIS A 68 -2.46 8.19 19.54
C HIS A 68 -1.47 7.03 19.50
N HIS A 69 -1.89 5.89 18.96
CA HIS A 69 -1.05 4.70 18.84
C HIS A 69 -1.53 3.77 17.73
N ILE A 70 -0.63 2.87 17.32
CA ILE A 70 -0.92 1.77 16.39
C ILE A 70 -1.36 0.57 17.24
N VAL A 71 -2.52 -0.01 16.93
CA VAL A 71 -3.02 -1.22 17.58
C VAL A 71 -2.22 -2.42 17.07
N GLY A 72 -2.05 -2.52 15.76
CA GLY A 72 -1.27 -3.60 15.14
C GLY A 72 -1.47 -3.68 13.63
N LYS A 73 -0.84 -4.69 13.03
CA LYS A 73 -1.10 -5.09 11.64
C LYS A 73 -2.40 -5.89 11.58
N ILE A 74 -3.15 -5.69 10.51
CA ILE A 74 -4.38 -6.44 10.22
C ILE A 74 -4.25 -7.14 8.87
N ARG A 75 -5.00 -8.22 8.68
CA ARG A 75 -5.10 -8.93 7.40
C ARG A 75 -6.22 -8.34 6.55
N TYR A 76 -6.19 -8.61 5.25
CA TYR A 76 -7.20 -8.13 4.30
C TYR A 76 -8.62 -8.57 4.66
N ASP A 77 -8.80 -9.77 5.21
CA ASP A 77 -10.10 -10.29 5.65
C ASP A 77 -10.66 -9.55 6.87
N GLU A 78 -9.83 -8.87 7.65
CA GLU A 78 -10.22 -8.06 8.81
C GLU A 78 -10.63 -6.62 8.44
N LEU A 79 -10.44 -6.21 7.19
CA LEU A 79 -10.89 -4.90 6.72
C LEU A 79 -12.43 -4.82 6.71
N THR A 80 -12.96 -3.65 7.07
CA THR A 80 -14.38 -3.34 6.89
C THR A 80 -14.73 -3.35 5.39
N GLN A 81 -16.01 -3.49 5.06
CA GLN A 81 -16.43 -3.43 3.66
C GLN A 81 -16.09 -2.06 3.04
N ASN A 82 -16.28 -0.97 3.79
CA ASN A 82 -15.90 0.38 3.34
C ASN A 82 -14.39 0.49 3.13
N ALA A 83 -13.58 -0.03 4.04
CA ALA A 83 -12.12 -0.01 3.90
C ALA A 83 -11.65 -0.81 2.68
N LYS A 84 -12.31 -1.93 2.32
CA LYS A 84 -11.99 -2.70 1.12
C LYS A 84 -12.30 -1.94 -0.17
N LEU A 85 -13.46 -1.26 -0.21
CA LEU A 85 -13.82 -0.42 -1.36
C LEU A 85 -12.84 0.74 -1.53
N GLU A 86 -12.44 1.38 -0.42
CA GLU A 86 -11.50 2.49 -0.46
C GLU A 86 -10.06 2.03 -0.76
N LEU A 87 -9.69 0.80 -0.37
CA LEU A 87 -8.35 0.26 -0.58
C LEU A 87 -7.93 0.29 -2.05
N GLU A 88 -8.81 -0.11 -2.97
CA GLU A 88 -8.52 -0.11 -4.41
C GLU A 88 -8.19 1.30 -4.91
N ASN A 89 -9.05 2.27 -4.56
CA ASN A 89 -8.86 3.68 -4.93
C ASN A 89 -7.54 4.25 -4.37
N VAL A 90 -7.23 3.95 -3.11
CA VAL A 90 -6.03 4.44 -2.44
C VAL A 90 -4.77 3.80 -3.04
N ILE A 91 -4.78 2.50 -3.32
CA ILE A 91 -3.65 1.82 -3.97
C ILE A 91 -3.38 2.44 -5.34
N GLU A 92 -4.41 2.62 -6.16
CA GLU A 92 -4.25 3.23 -7.49
C GLU A 92 -3.62 4.61 -7.38
N LYS A 93 -4.15 5.46 -6.49
CA LYS A 93 -3.61 6.80 -6.25
C LYS A 93 -2.15 6.76 -5.80
N LEU A 94 -1.79 5.90 -4.85
CA LEU A 94 -0.42 5.77 -4.35
C LEU A 94 0.55 5.26 -5.42
N VAL A 95 0.10 4.33 -6.26
CA VAL A 95 0.90 3.80 -7.39
C VAL A 95 1.11 4.88 -8.44
N SER A 96 0.08 5.63 -8.81
CA SER A 96 0.17 6.76 -9.74
C SER A 96 1.04 7.89 -9.22
N GLN A 97 0.95 8.23 -7.93
CA GLN A 97 1.77 9.28 -7.32
C GLN A 97 3.25 8.89 -7.23
N ASN A 98 3.54 7.60 -7.08
CA ASN A 98 4.89 7.06 -6.99
C ASN A 98 5.30 6.29 -8.25
N GLU A 99 4.79 6.70 -9.42
CA GLU A 99 4.97 6.02 -10.70
C GLU A 99 6.41 5.58 -10.97
N LYS A 100 7.38 6.47 -10.73
CA LYS A 100 8.81 6.19 -10.90
C LYS A 100 9.26 4.91 -10.18
N LYS A 101 8.84 4.71 -8.92
CA LYS A 101 9.18 3.51 -8.11
C LYS A 101 8.72 2.22 -8.80
N PHE A 102 7.55 2.25 -9.42
CA PHE A 102 6.95 1.08 -10.06
C PHE A 102 7.48 0.88 -11.48
N VAL A 103 7.74 1.95 -12.23
CA VAL A 103 8.44 1.87 -13.53
C VAL A 103 9.86 1.32 -13.35
N ASP A 104 10.55 1.77 -12.29
CA ASP A 104 11.88 1.28 -11.94
C ASP A 104 11.87 -0.24 -11.64
N PHE A 105 10.77 -0.80 -11.14
CA PHE A 105 10.63 -2.25 -11.01
C PHE A 105 10.68 -2.94 -12.38
N PHE A 106 9.98 -2.46 -13.40
CA PHE A 106 10.02 -3.05 -14.74
C PHE A 106 11.42 -2.95 -15.37
N ASN A 107 12.07 -1.80 -15.21
CA ASN A 107 13.42 -1.57 -15.72
C ASN A 107 14.46 -2.47 -15.02
N ASN A 108 14.33 -2.70 -13.72
CA ASN A 108 15.33 -3.40 -12.92
C ASN A 108 14.98 -4.86 -12.59
N ALA A 109 13.80 -5.36 -12.97
CA ALA A 109 13.36 -6.71 -12.65
C ALA A 109 14.32 -7.77 -13.19
N ARG A 110 14.59 -8.81 -12.38
CA ARG A 110 15.58 -9.85 -12.65
C ARG A 110 14.98 -11.26 -12.60
N PRO A 111 15.67 -12.26 -13.15
CA PRO A 111 15.37 -13.66 -12.89
C PRO A 111 15.46 -13.98 -11.39
N LEU A 112 14.44 -14.63 -10.83
CA LEU A 112 14.49 -15.19 -9.47
C LEU A 112 15.17 -16.56 -9.47
N THR A 113 14.90 -17.36 -10.50
CA THR A 113 15.52 -18.66 -10.75
C THR A 113 15.76 -18.84 -12.24
N THR A 114 16.35 -19.95 -12.65
CA THR A 114 16.51 -20.31 -14.07
C THR A 114 15.18 -20.48 -14.81
N ARG A 115 14.06 -20.62 -14.10
CA ARG A 115 12.73 -20.87 -14.68
C ARG A 115 11.68 -19.81 -14.37
N LEU A 116 12.00 -18.81 -13.52
CA LEU A 116 11.04 -17.82 -13.04
C LEU A 116 11.65 -16.43 -13.00
N HIS A 117 10.99 -15.47 -13.63
CA HIS A 117 11.34 -14.06 -13.62
C HIS A 117 10.46 -13.24 -12.65
N GLN A 118 10.99 -12.17 -12.05
CA GLN A 118 10.20 -11.28 -11.16
C GLN A 118 8.96 -10.70 -11.85
N LEU A 119 9.06 -10.35 -13.13
CA LEU A 119 7.93 -9.85 -13.93
C LEU A 119 6.77 -10.85 -14.01
N GLU A 120 7.05 -12.16 -13.98
CA GLU A 120 6.02 -13.20 -14.05
C GLU A 120 5.21 -13.33 -12.75
N LEU A 121 5.62 -12.65 -11.66
CA LEU A 121 4.83 -12.56 -10.44
C LEU A 121 3.65 -11.59 -10.57
N LEU A 122 3.67 -10.71 -11.57
CA LEU A 122 2.57 -9.79 -11.81
C LEU A 122 1.41 -10.56 -12.46
N PRO A 123 0.19 -10.48 -11.90
CA PRO A 123 -0.98 -11.10 -12.49
C PRO A 123 -1.15 -10.69 -13.97
N GLY A 124 -1.35 -11.66 -14.85
CA GLY A 124 -1.49 -11.42 -16.29
C GLY A 124 -0.18 -11.40 -17.10
N ILE A 125 0.99 -11.37 -16.45
CA ILE A 125 2.29 -11.42 -17.15
C ILE A 125 2.81 -12.86 -17.21
N GLY A 126 2.57 -13.53 -18.33
CA GLY A 126 3.24 -14.80 -18.66
C GLY A 126 4.54 -14.59 -19.45
N LYS A 127 5.21 -15.69 -19.81
CA LYS A 127 6.49 -15.68 -20.55
C LYS A 127 6.50 -14.77 -21.78
N LYS A 128 5.43 -14.76 -22.57
CA LYS A 128 5.33 -13.93 -23.77
C LYS A 128 5.42 -12.43 -23.44
N HIS A 129 4.64 -11.96 -22.47
CA HIS A 129 4.66 -10.56 -22.05
C HIS A 129 5.98 -10.21 -21.35
N MET A 130 6.50 -11.12 -20.53
CA MET A 130 7.80 -10.95 -19.87
C MET A 130 8.92 -10.71 -20.88
N TRP A 131 9.02 -11.52 -21.95
CA TRP A 131 10.03 -11.31 -22.99
C TRP A 131 9.84 -9.99 -23.74
N LYS A 132 8.59 -9.61 -24.09
CA LYS A 132 8.31 -8.30 -24.70
C LYS A 132 8.84 -7.16 -23.82
N ILE A 133 8.58 -7.20 -22.51
CA ILE A 133 9.04 -6.16 -21.58
C ILE A 133 10.57 -6.11 -21.52
N ILE A 134 11.25 -7.26 -21.50
CA ILE A 134 12.73 -7.33 -21.48
C ILE A 134 13.32 -6.76 -22.77
N GLU A 135 12.78 -7.15 -23.92
CA GLU A 135 13.24 -6.66 -25.23
C GLU A 135 13.04 -5.14 -25.37
N GLU A 136 11.90 -4.59 -24.93
CA GLU A 136 11.67 -3.15 -24.99
C GLU A 136 12.57 -2.36 -24.05
N ARG A 137 12.77 -2.81 -22.79
CA ARG A 137 13.67 -2.10 -21.86
C ARG A 137 15.14 -2.13 -22.27
N GLU A 138 15.57 -3.17 -23.02
CA GLU A 138 16.93 -3.26 -23.56
C GLU A 138 17.18 -2.23 -24.67
N LYS A 139 16.14 -1.84 -25.42
CA LYS A 139 16.23 -0.74 -26.39
C LYS A 139 16.31 0.60 -25.66
N LYS A 140 15.39 0.82 -24.71
CA LYS A 140 15.32 2.05 -23.90
C LYS A 140 14.60 1.76 -22.58
N PRO A 141 15.13 2.18 -21.42
CA PRO A 141 14.40 2.10 -20.16
C PRO A 141 13.07 2.84 -20.23
N PHE A 142 12.03 2.26 -19.64
CA PHE A 142 10.71 2.90 -19.53
C PHE A 142 10.80 4.16 -18.67
N GLU A 143 10.15 5.24 -19.08
CA GLU A 143 10.13 6.50 -18.34
C GLU A 143 8.86 6.69 -17.49
N ASN A 144 7.75 6.06 -17.91
CA ASN A 144 6.42 6.22 -17.33
C ASN A 144 5.52 5.01 -17.69
N PHE A 145 4.34 4.93 -17.09
CA PHE A 145 3.32 3.93 -17.34
C PHE A 145 2.77 3.99 -18.76
N GLU A 146 2.72 5.17 -19.39
CA GLU A 146 2.31 5.29 -20.79
C GLU A 146 3.31 4.63 -21.75
N ASP A 147 4.59 4.64 -21.41
CA ASP A 147 5.62 3.92 -22.17
C ASP A 147 5.50 2.40 -22.01
N LEU A 148 5.12 1.92 -20.82
CA LEU A 148 4.85 0.51 -20.56
C LEU A 148 3.61 -0.04 -21.28
N LYS A 149 2.64 0.82 -21.61
CA LYS A 149 1.41 0.43 -22.32
C LYS A 149 1.61 0.20 -23.83
N LYS A 150 2.72 0.66 -24.40
CA LYS A 150 3.06 0.50 -25.84
C LYS A 150 3.55 -0.94 -26.14
#